data_AF-A0A849Q174-F1
#
_entry.id   AF-A0A849Q174-F1
#
_cell.length_a   1.000
_cell.length_b   1.000
_cell.length_c   1.000
_cell.angle_alpha   90.00
_cell.angle_beta   90.00
_cell.angle_gamma   90.00
#
_symmetry.space_group_name_H-M   'P 1'
#
loop_
_entity.id
_entity.type
_entity.pdbx_description
1 polymer ?
#
loop_
_entity_poly.entity_id
_entity_poly.type
_entity_poly.pdbx_seq_one_letter_code
_entity_poly.pdbx_strand_id
1 'polypeptide(L)'
;MFRFADELGPSKIIHIYEPSVGLKAVLVVDNVAAGPSIGGVRMAPDVSTEECFRLARAMTLKNAAAGIPYGGGKAVVYGDPKMAPEKKIKLMRALASS
;
A
#
# COMPACT_ATOMS: atom_id res chain seq x y z
N MET A 1 9.57 -11.31 11.84
CA MET A 1 9.60 -11.29 10.36
C MET A 1 8.24 -11.65 9.76
N PHE A 2 7.63 -12.79 10.11
CA PHE A 2 6.36 -13.26 9.50
C PHE A 2 5.08 -12.90 10.29
N ARG A 3 5.05 -11.77 11.00
CA ARG A 3 3.91 -11.38 11.87
C ARG A 3 2.56 -11.32 11.14
N PHE A 4 2.56 -10.95 9.86
CA PHE A 4 1.35 -10.73 9.07
C PHE A 4 0.94 -11.92 8.21
N ALA A 5 1.71 -13.01 8.21
CA ALA A 5 1.44 -14.16 7.36
C ALA A 5 0.29 -15.00 7.93
N ASP A 6 -0.73 -15.25 7.12
CA ASP A 6 -1.84 -16.17 7.37
C ASP A 6 -2.22 -16.92 6.08
N GLU A 7 -3.26 -17.74 6.15
CA GLU A 7 -3.73 -18.58 5.02
C GLU A 7 -4.26 -17.76 3.83
N LEU A 8 -4.67 -16.51 4.06
CA LEU A 8 -5.20 -15.63 3.01
C LEU A 8 -4.10 -14.76 2.38
N GLY A 9 -3.06 -14.42 3.13
CA GLY A 9 -1.99 -13.54 2.68
C GLY A 9 -1.20 -12.90 3.84
N PRO A 10 -0.58 -11.71 3.62
CA PRO A 10 -0.48 -11.03 2.34
C PRO A 10 0.51 -11.76 1.41
N SER A 11 0.22 -11.79 0.11
CA SER A 11 1.14 -12.35 -0.89
C SER A 11 2.52 -11.68 -0.88
N LYS A 12 2.55 -10.35 -0.69
CA LYS A 12 3.79 -9.57 -0.59
C LYS A 12 3.63 -8.36 0.34
N ILE A 13 4.72 -8.05 1.04
CA ILE A 13 4.93 -6.77 1.72
C ILE A 13 6.22 -6.18 1.15
N ILE A 14 6.13 -4.98 0.59
CA ILE A 14 7.23 -4.30 -0.08
C ILE A 14 7.51 -3.00 0.65
N HIS A 15 8.68 -2.90 1.26
CA HIS A 15 9.17 -1.66 1.86
C HIS A 15 9.95 -0.88 0.81
N ILE A 16 9.50 0.32 0.51
CA ILE A 16 10.10 1.20 -0.51
C ILE A 16 10.85 2.31 0.22
N TYR A 17 12.13 2.44 -0.08
CA TYR A 17 12.97 3.49 0.47
C TYR A 17 13.83 4.11 -0.62
N GLU A 18 13.61 5.40 -0.90
CA GLU A 18 14.41 6.15 -1.88
C GLU A 18 14.99 7.42 -1.22
N PRO A 19 16.25 7.37 -0.74
CA PRO A 19 16.87 8.49 -0.02
C PRO A 19 16.98 9.79 -0.82
N SER A 20 17.22 9.71 -2.13
CA SER A 20 17.42 10.86 -3.04
C SER A 20 16.23 11.82 -3.09
N VAL A 21 15.04 11.32 -2.78
CA VAL A 21 13.78 12.07 -2.74
C VAL A 21 13.13 12.05 -1.35
N GLY A 22 13.71 11.30 -0.41
CA GLY A 22 13.18 11.12 0.94
C GLY A 22 11.93 10.23 1.01
N LEU A 23 11.70 9.37 0.01
CA LEU A 23 10.54 8.48 0.00
C LEU A 23 10.73 7.37 1.03
N LYS A 24 9.72 7.20 1.87
CA LYS A 24 9.48 6.03 2.71
C LYS A 24 8.05 5.60 2.46
N ALA A 25 7.85 4.36 2.03
CA ALA A 25 6.52 3.83 1.76
C ALA A 25 6.47 2.32 2.01
N VAL A 26 5.25 1.81 2.15
CA VAL A 26 4.97 0.37 2.20
C VAL A 26 3.84 0.07 1.23
N LEU A 27 4.03 -0.95 0.40
CA LEU A 27 3.00 -1.55 -0.43
C LEU A 27 2.70 -2.96 0.12
N VAL A 28 1.45 -3.22 0.43
CA VAL A 28 0.95 -4.56 0.73
C VAL A 28 0.08 -5.03 -0.42
N VAL A 29 0.43 -6.18 -0.99
CA VAL A 29 -0.42 -6.95 -1.89
C VAL A 29 -0.98 -8.10 -1.06
N ASP A 30 -2.24 -8.01 -0.66
CA ASP A 30 -2.85 -8.97 0.25
C ASP A 30 -3.18 -10.27 -0.48
N ASN A 31 -4.01 -10.21 -1.51
CA ASN A 31 -4.43 -11.39 -2.26
C ASN A 31 -4.66 -11.05 -3.73
N VAL A 32 -4.44 -12.01 -4.63
CA VAL A 32 -4.60 -11.87 -6.10
C VAL A 32 -5.41 -13.01 -6.73
N ALA A 33 -6.08 -13.85 -5.92
CA ALA A 33 -6.79 -15.03 -6.40
C ALA A 33 -7.97 -14.68 -7.34
N ALA A 34 -8.64 -13.56 -7.08
CA ALA A 34 -9.76 -13.08 -7.91
C ALA A 34 -9.30 -12.27 -9.15
N GLY A 35 -8.03 -11.88 -9.22
CA GLY A 35 -7.50 -10.99 -10.25
C GLY A 35 -6.42 -10.04 -9.71
N PRO A 36 -5.97 -9.04 -10.51
CA PRO A 36 -4.97 -8.07 -10.09
C PRO A 36 -5.36 -7.36 -8.79
N SER A 37 -4.39 -7.07 -7.93
CA SER A 37 -4.63 -6.36 -6.68
C SER A 37 -4.88 -4.87 -6.95
N ILE A 38 -5.99 -4.34 -6.43
CA ILE A 38 -6.29 -2.90 -6.49
C ILE A 38 -6.34 -2.29 -5.09
N GLY A 39 -5.96 -1.02 -5.00
CA GLY A 39 -5.90 -0.30 -3.74
C GLY A 39 -5.55 1.16 -3.91
N GLY A 40 -6.00 1.98 -2.97
CA GLY A 40 -5.61 3.39 -2.92
C GLY A 40 -4.24 3.61 -2.27
N VAL A 41 -3.68 4.79 -2.48
CA VAL A 41 -2.49 5.27 -1.76
C VAL A 41 -2.94 6.17 -0.60
N ARG A 42 -2.41 5.96 0.60
CA ARG A 42 -2.63 6.84 1.76
C ARG A 42 -1.32 7.51 2.14
N MET A 43 -1.35 8.83 2.34
CA MET A 43 -0.20 9.61 2.81
C MET A 43 -0.55 10.23 4.16
N ALA A 44 0.21 9.88 5.20
CA ALA A 44 0.11 10.50 6.51
C ALA A 44 1.46 10.34 7.26
N PRO A 45 1.78 11.20 8.24
CA PRO A 45 3.03 11.11 8.99
C PRO A 45 3.09 9.88 9.93
N ASP A 46 1.93 9.34 10.28
CA ASP A 46 1.73 8.29 11.29
C ASP A 46 1.35 6.92 10.70
N VAL A 47 1.45 6.76 9.37
CA VAL A 47 1.16 5.47 8.74
C VAL A 47 2.08 4.37 9.24
N SER A 48 1.62 3.13 9.19
CA SER A 48 2.43 1.97 9.56
C SER A 48 2.25 0.79 8.61
N THR A 49 3.18 -0.17 8.67
CA THR A 49 3.06 -1.45 7.94
C THR A 49 1.81 -2.21 8.37
N GLU A 50 1.47 -2.19 9.66
CA GLU A 50 0.27 -2.83 10.20
C GLU A 50 -1.02 -2.18 9.68
N GLU A 51 -1.07 -0.85 9.61
CA GLU A 51 -2.19 -0.15 8.98
C GLU A 51 -2.31 -0.51 7.50
N CYS A 52 -1.20 -0.49 6.75
CA CYS A 52 -1.16 -0.85 5.33
C CYS A 52 -1.72 -2.26 5.10
N PHE A 53 -1.27 -3.23 5.90
CA PHE A 53 -1.75 -4.61 5.86
C PHE A 53 -3.25 -4.71 6.11
N ARG A 54 -3.76 -4.12 7.21
CA ARG A 54 -5.20 -4.18 7.53
C ARG A 54 -6.07 -3.56 6.44
N LEU A 55 -5.62 -2.46 5.83
CA LEU A 55 -6.34 -1.81 4.73
C LEU A 55 -6.29 -2.62 3.43
N ALA A 56 -5.17 -3.30 3.14
CA ALA A 56 -5.08 -4.21 2.00
C ALA A 56 -6.01 -5.41 2.15
N ARG A 57 -6.06 -6.02 3.35
CA ARG A 57 -7.01 -7.08 3.70
C ARG A 57 -8.46 -6.63 3.55
N ALA A 58 -8.78 -5.43 4.03
CA ALA A 58 -10.11 -4.85 3.85
C ALA A 58 -10.47 -4.70 2.37
N MET A 59 -9.52 -4.34 1.49
CA MET A 59 -9.76 -4.26 0.04
C MET A 59 -10.03 -5.65 -0.57
N THR A 60 -9.30 -6.70 -0.17
CA THR A 60 -9.55 -8.07 -0.63
C THR A 60 -10.98 -8.49 -0.29
N LEU A 61 -11.37 -8.33 0.98
CA LEU A 61 -12.69 -8.74 1.46
C LEU A 61 -13.81 -7.89 0.84
N LYS A 62 -13.58 -6.58 0.67
CA LYS A 62 -14.55 -5.68 0.01
C LYS A 62 -14.79 -6.07 -1.44
N ASN A 63 -13.73 -6.34 -2.19
CA ASN A 63 -13.84 -6.71 -3.60
C ASN A 63 -14.52 -8.08 -3.75
N ALA A 64 -14.15 -9.06 -2.92
CA ALA A 64 -14.79 -10.37 -2.89
C ALA A 64 -16.29 -10.27 -2.56
N ALA A 65 -16.65 -9.53 -1.51
CA ALA A 65 -18.05 -9.33 -1.13
C ALA A 65 -18.88 -8.60 -2.19
N ALA A 66 -18.24 -7.73 -2.98
CA ALA A 66 -18.88 -7.00 -4.07
C ALA A 66 -18.91 -7.78 -5.41
N GLY A 67 -18.36 -8.99 -5.48
CA GLY A 67 -18.26 -9.76 -6.73
C GLY A 67 -17.35 -9.10 -7.78
N ILE A 68 -16.40 -8.27 -7.34
CA ILE A 68 -15.48 -7.54 -8.21
C ILE A 68 -14.25 -8.43 -8.48
N PRO A 69 -13.83 -8.64 -9.75
CA PRO A 69 -12.74 -9.56 -10.11
C PRO A 69 -11.35 -8.94 -9.88
N TYR A 70 -11.10 -8.46 -8.67
CA TYR A 70 -9.82 -7.89 -8.25
C TYR A 70 -9.45 -8.36 -6.86
N GLY A 71 -8.16 -8.59 -6.66
CA GLY A 71 -7.57 -8.78 -5.34
C GLY A 71 -7.52 -7.49 -4.53
N GLY A 72 -6.89 -7.53 -3.35
CA GLY A 72 -6.75 -6.38 -2.47
C GLY A 72 -5.31 -5.96 -2.26
N GLY A 73 -5.09 -4.64 -2.30
CA GLY A 73 -3.81 -4.04 -1.96
C GLY A 73 -3.96 -2.70 -1.29
N LYS A 74 -2.85 -2.18 -0.79
CA LYS A 74 -2.75 -0.83 -0.25
C LYS A 74 -1.33 -0.34 -0.32
N ALA A 75 -1.15 0.95 -0.64
CA ALA A 75 0.11 1.64 -0.42
C ALA A 75 -0.06 2.71 0.68
N VAL A 76 0.95 2.84 1.54
CA VAL A 76 1.08 3.95 2.49
C VAL A 76 2.40 4.68 2.27
N VAL A 77 2.36 6.01 2.32
CA VAL A 77 3.53 6.88 2.19
C VAL A 77 3.69 7.69 3.47
N TYR A 78 4.86 7.62 4.08
CA TYR A 78 5.17 8.40 5.28
C TYR A 78 5.43 9.85 4.87
N GLY A 79 4.49 10.74 5.13
CA GLY A 79 4.60 12.15 4.77
C GLY A 79 3.39 12.99 5.13
N ASP A 80 3.60 14.29 5.30
CA ASP A 80 2.51 15.25 5.53
C ASP A 80 1.71 15.48 4.23
N PRO A 81 0.40 15.14 4.19
CA PRO A 81 -0.42 15.36 3.00
C PRO A 81 -0.56 16.83 2.59
N LYS A 82 -0.27 17.77 3.50
CA LYS A 82 -0.29 19.23 3.31
C LYS A 82 1.06 19.82 2.88
N MET A 83 2.08 18.98 2.65
CA MET A 83 3.38 19.46 2.17
C MET A 83 3.27 20.20 0.83
N ALA A 84 4.28 21.01 0.53
CA ALA A 84 4.38 21.75 -0.72
C ALA A 84 4.11 20.84 -1.94
N PRO A 85 3.28 21.26 -2.92
CA PRO A 85 2.89 20.43 -4.06
C PRO A 85 4.07 19.84 -4.82
N GLU A 86 5.17 20.57 -4.98
CA GLU A 86 6.37 20.15 -5.71
C GLU A 86 7.01 18.93 -5.04
N LYS A 87 7.12 18.97 -3.71
CA LYS A 87 7.64 17.86 -2.91
C LYS A 87 6.71 16.65 -3.00
N LYS A 88 5.41 16.88 -2.90
CA LYS A 88 4.39 15.82 -3.00
C LYS A 88 4.46 15.11 -4.35
N ILE A 89 4.55 15.87 -5.45
CA ILE A 89 4.69 15.33 -6.80
C ILE A 89 5.96 14.49 -6.93
N LYS A 90 7.09 14.95 -6.38
CA LYS A 90 8.36 14.21 -6.41
C LYS A 90 8.21 12.84 -5.73
N LEU A 91 7.61 12.80 -4.55
CA LEU A 91 7.35 11.55 -3.81
C LEU A 91 6.41 10.62 -4.57
N MET A 92 5.33 11.14 -5.16
CA MET A 92 4.36 10.32 -5.89
C MET A 92 4.92 9.76 -7.20
N ARG A 93 5.76 10.52 -7.91
CA ARG A 93 6.46 10.03 -9.10
C ARG A 93 7.46 8.92 -8.75
N ALA A 94 8.25 9.12 -7.70
CA ALA A 94 9.16 8.12 -7.18
C ALA A 94 8.43 6.82 -6.81
N LEU A 95 7.33 6.93 -6.06
CA LEU A 95 6.51 5.77 -5.68
C LEU A 95 5.99 5.01 -6.90
N ALA A 96 5.58 5.71 -7.95
CA ALA A 96 5.04 5.09 -9.17
C ALA A 96 6.11 4.38 -10.03
N SER A 97 7.40 4.68 -9.81
CA SER A 97 8.52 4.10 -10.56
C SER A 97 9.40 3.16 -9.72
N SER A 98 9.00 2.90 -8.46
CA SER A 98 9.70 2.01 -7.51
C SER A 98 9.35 0.54 -7.68
#